data_AF-A0A953WY61-F1
#
_entry.id   AF-A0A953WY61-F1
#
_cell.length_a   1.000
_cell.length_b   1.000
_cell.length_c   1.000
_cell.angle_alpha   90.00
_cell.angle_beta   90.00
_cell.angle_gamma   90.00
#
_symmetry.space_group_name_H-M   'P 1'
#
loop_
_entity.id
_entity.type
_entity.pdbx_description
1 polymer ?
#
loop_
_entity_poly.entity_id
_entity_poly.type
_entity_poly.pdbx_seq_one_letter_code
_entity_poly.pdbx_strand_id
1 'polypeptide(L)'
;MTDLHPKIAEVTDRIRKRSAETRAAYLEMVRARRPKKFARARMADSNLAHASAGCAAIEKTQLLGGGWPNIGIITSYNDMLSAHAPYEHYPQQIRTAAREVNAIAQVAGGVPAMCDGVTQGMEGMELSLFSRDVIAMASAIGLSHDAYDAALHLGVCDKIVPG
;
A
#
# COMPACT_ATOMS: atom_id res chain seq x y z
N MET A 1 19.93 -6.12 27.57
CA MET A 1 18.50 -5.95 27.24
C MET A 1 17.86 -5.27 28.42
N THR A 2 17.20 -4.13 28.23
CA THR A 2 16.42 -3.49 29.29
C THR A 2 15.20 -4.36 29.59
N ASP A 3 14.94 -4.60 30.87
CA ASP A 3 13.73 -5.30 31.29
C ASP A 3 12.50 -4.45 30.96
N LEU A 4 11.53 -5.06 30.28
CA LEU A 4 10.25 -4.45 29.98
C LEU A 4 9.53 -4.12 31.29
N HIS A 5 8.86 -2.97 31.34
CA HIS A 5 8.00 -2.62 32.46
C HIS A 5 6.99 -3.75 32.72
N PRO A 6 6.80 -4.23 33.97
CA PRO A 6 6.02 -5.45 34.26
C PRO A 6 4.63 -5.45 33.65
N LYS A 7 3.95 -4.29 33.65
CA LYS A 7 2.61 -4.17 33.05
C LYS A 7 2.60 -4.33 31.53
N ILE A 8 3.64 -3.85 30.84
CA ILE A 8 3.75 -4.00 29.39
C ILE A 8 4.01 -5.47 29.04
N ALA A 9 4.85 -6.16 29.82
CA ALA A 9 5.07 -7.59 29.67
C ALA A 9 3.77 -8.39 29.85
N GLU A 10 3.02 -8.13 30.93
CA GLU A 10 1.74 -8.78 31.22
C GLU A 10 0.72 -8.59 30.09
N VAL A 11 0.53 -7.35 29.62
CA VAL A 11 -0.43 -7.04 28.54
C VAL A 11 0.01 -7.67 27.22
N THR A 12 1.31 -7.65 26.91
CA THR A 12 1.87 -8.28 25.71
C THR A 12 1.61 -9.77 25.69
N ASP A 13 1.87 -10.46 26.81
CA ASP A 13 1.65 -11.89 26.92
C ASP A 13 0.16 -12.25 26.85
N ARG A 14 -0.71 -11.40 27.42
CA ARG A 14 -2.16 -11.55 27.28
C ARG A 14 -2.62 -11.45 25.82
N ILE A 15 -2.10 -10.49 25.06
CA ILE A 15 -2.41 -10.35 23.62
C ILE A 15 -1.87 -11.55 22.84
N ARG A 16 -0.64 -12.00 23.11
CA ARG A 16 -0.05 -13.19 22.48
C ARG A 16 -0.90 -14.43 22.69
N LYS A 17 -1.30 -14.70 23.94
CA LYS A 17 -2.15 -15.86 24.29
C LYS A 17 -3.51 -15.78 23.61
N ARG A 18 -4.19 -14.63 23.69
CA ARG A 18 -5.52 -14.43 23.09
C ARG A 18 -5.51 -14.56 21.57
N SER A 19 -4.44 -14.09 20.91
CA SER A 19 -4.35 -14.07 19.45
C SER A 19 -3.56 -15.25 18.86
N ALA A 20 -3.21 -16.27 19.65
CA ALA A 20 -2.27 -17.32 19.24
C ALA A 20 -2.73 -18.04 17.96
N GLU A 21 -3.97 -18.53 17.95
CA GLU A 21 -4.53 -19.28 16.81
C GLU A 21 -4.72 -18.39 15.58
N THR A 22 -5.35 -17.22 15.74
CA THR A 22 -5.61 -16.30 14.62
C THR A 22 -4.33 -15.74 14.01
N ARG A 23 -3.31 -15.46 14.84
CA ARG A 23 -2.00 -15.01 14.36
C ARG A 23 -1.27 -16.15 13.63
N ALA A 24 -1.36 -17.39 14.10
CA ALA A 24 -0.76 -18.53 13.42
C ALA A 24 -1.38 -18.72 12.03
N ALA A 25 -2.71 -18.72 11.92
CA ALA A 25 -3.42 -18.82 10.65
C ALA A 25 -3.05 -17.68 9.68
N TYR A 26 -2.97 -16.43 10.18
CA TYR A 26 -2.52 -15.30 9.37
C TYR A 26 -1.08 -15.46 8.85
N LEU A 27 -0.16 -15.88 9.71
CA LEU A 27 1.24 -16.09 9.30
C LEU A 27 1.40 -17.24 8.31
N GLU A 28 0.62 -18.30 8.45
CA GLU A 28 0.57 -19.40 7.47
C GLU A 28 0.07 -18.91 6.11
N MET A 29 -1.04 -18.16 6.09
CA MET A 29 -1.56 -17.54 4.87
C MET A 29 -0.51 -16.66 4.16
N VAL A 30 0.21 -15.82 4.92
CA VAL A 30 1.29 -14.97 4.38
C VAL A 30 2.43 -15.82 3.81
N ARG A 31 2.88 -16.85 4.54
CA ARG A 31 3.95 -17.75 4.07
C ARG A 31 3.55 -18.51 2.81
N ALA A 32 2.32 -19.01 2.76
CA ALA A 32 1.78 -19.76 1.61
C ALA A 32 1.67 -18.88 0.34
N ARG A 33 1.48 -17.57 0.50
CA ARG A 33 1.39 -16.60 -0.61
C ARG A 33 2.72 -15.94 -0.98
N ARG A 34 3.81 -16.23 -0.27
CA ARG A 34 5.13 -15.65 -0.55
C ARG A 34 5.57 -16.01 -1.98
N PRO A 35 5.81 -15.02 -2.86
CA PRO A 35 6.19 -15.31 -4.23
C PRO A 35 7.64 -15.81 -4.29
N LYS A 36 7.93 -16.76 -5.20
CA LYS A 36 9.28 -17.33 -5.44
C LYS A 36 10.07 -16.56 -6.51
N LYS A 37 9.37 -15.80 -7.34
CA LYS A 37 9.86 -14.91 -8.41
C LYS A 37 9.06 -13.61 -8.31
N PHE A 38 9.32 -12.63 -9.17
CA PHE A 38 8.47 -11.45 -9.24
C PHE A 38 7.00 -11.82 -9.44
N ALA A 39 6.09 -11.11 -8.78
CA ALA A 39 4.65 -11.43 -8.76
C ALA A 39 4.08 -11.58 -10.18
N ARG A 40 4.48 -10.64 -11.06
CA ARG A 40 4.12 -10.59 -12.47
C ARG A 40 4.53 -11.80 -13.32
N ALA A 41 5.48 -12.62 -12.86
CA ALA A 41 5.90 -13.83 -13.59
C ALA A 41 4.80 -14.91 -13.67
N ARG A 42 3.70 -14.73 -12.93
CA ARG A 42 2.51 -15.58 -12.98
C ARG A 42 1.44 -15.07 -13.95
N MET A 43 1.61 -13.87 -14.51
CA MET A 43 0.66 -13.25 -15.42
C MET A 43 0.82 -13.79 -16.84
N ALA A 44 -0.28 -13.88 -17.58
CA ALA A 44 -0.24 -14.11 -19.02
C ALA A 44 0.34 -12.90 -19.75
N ASP A 45 0.96 -13.11 -20.91
CA ASP A 45 1.60 -12.05 -21.71
C ASP A 45 0.63 -10.92 -22.07
N SER A 46 -0.64 -11.25 -22.35
CA SER A 46 -1.69 -10.24 -22.59
C SER A 46 -1.88 -9.32 -21.39
N ASN A 47 -1.93 -9.87 -20.18
CA ASN A 47 -2.14 -9.10 -18.96
C ASN A 47 -0.91 -8.25 -18.64
N LEU A 48 0.28 -8.77 -18.89
CA LEU A 48 1.53 -8.04 -18.71
C LEU A 48 1.68 -6.89 -19.71
N ALA A 49 1.18 -7.06 -20.94
CA ALA A 49 1.10 -5.98 -21.92
C ALA A 49 0.19 -4.84 -21.42
N HIS A 50 -0.98 -5.15 -20.84
CA HIS A 50 -1.84 -4.12 -20.23
C HIS A 50 -1.15 -3.40 -19.06
N ALA A 51 -0.53 -4.15 -18.14
CA ALA A 51 0.14 -3.60 -16.97
C ALA A 51 1.34 -2.69 -17.31
N SER A 52 1.97 -2.90 -18.46
CA SER A 52 3.16 -2.17 -18.90
C SER A 52 2.88 -1.09 -19.95
N ALA A 53 1.69 -1.04 -20.54
CA ALA A 53 1.38 -0.20 -21.70
C ALA A 53 1.68 1.30 -21.48
N GLY A 54 1.39 1.82 -20.28
CA GLY A 54 1.62 3.22 -19.91
C GLY A 54 3.03 3.55 -19.39
N CYS A 55 3.91 2.56 -19.25
CA CYS A 55 5.25 2.76 -18.69
C CYS A 55 6.21 3.44 -19.67
N ALA A 56 7.34 3.97 -19.18
CA ALA A 56 8.42 4.40 -20.05
C ALA A 56 9.05 3.19 -20.80
N ALA A 57 9.67 3.43 -21.95
CA ALA A 57 10.21 2.35 -22.79
C ALA A 57 11.20 1.42 -22.05
N ILE A 58 12.08 1.99 -21.22
CA ILE A 58 13.00 1.21 -20.39
C ILE A 58 12.25 0.33 -19.38
N GLU A 59 11.24 0.88 -18.70
CA GLU A 59 10.43 0.15 -17.72
C GLU A 59 9.62 -0.97 -18.38
N LYS A 60 9.08 -0.77 -19.59
CA LYS A 60 8.41 -1.82 -20.37
C LYS A 60 9.33 -3.02 -20.57
N THR A 61 10.56 -2.76 -21.02
CA THR A 61 11.57 -3.80 -21.26
C THR A 61 11.89 -4.56 -19.96
N GLN A 62 12.01 -3.83 -18.84
CA GLN A 62 12.31 -4.43 -17.53
C GLN A 62 11.12 -5.23 -16.95
N LEU A 63 9.88 -4.80 -17.19
CA LEU A 63 8.67 -5.53 -16.82
C LEU A 63 8.51 -6.82 -17.65
N LEU A 64 8.76 -6.75 -18.96
CA LEU A 64 8.57 -7.84 -19.93
C LEU A 64 9.71 -8.86 -19.99
N GLY A 65 10.75 -8.73 -19.16
CA GLY A 65 11.83 -9.74 -19.12
C GLY A 65 13.15 -9.30 -18.48
N GLY A 66 13.36 -7.99 -18.24
CA GLY A 66 14.63 -7.48 -17.71
C GLY A 66 14.83 -7.59 -16.19
N GLY A 67 13.76 -7.80 -15.42
CA GLY A 67 13.88 -8.31 -14.04
C GLY A 67 14.01 -7.27 -12.93
N TRP A 68 13.58 -6.02 -13.14
CA TRP A 68 13.46 -5.04 -12.05
C TRP A 68 12.20 -5.31 -11.20
N PRO A 69 12.21 -5.14 -9.86
CA PRO A 69 11.00 -5.19 -9.06
C PRO A 69 10.06 -4.03 -9.40
N ASN A 70 8.76 -4.27 -9.30
CA ASN A 70 7.73 -3.28 -9.56
C ASN A 70 7.02 -2.85 -8.27
N ILE A 71 7.00 -1.56 -7.96
CA ILE A 71 6.43 -1.00 -6.74
C ILE A 71 5.08 -0.37 -7.09
N GLY A 72 4.02 -0.85 -6.44
CA GLY A 72 2.69 -0.25 -6.53
C GLY A 72 2.58 0.94 -5.57
N ILE A 73 2.16 2.10 -6.06
CA ILE A 73 1.90 3.29 -5.24
C ILE A 73 0.39 3.43 -5.07
N ILE A 74 -0.08 3.41 -3.82
CA ILE A 74 -1.41 3.85 -3.45
C ILE A 74 -1.32 5.29 -2.96
N THR A 75 -2.09 6.20 -3.55
CA THR A 75 -2.07 7.61 -3.18
C THR A 75 -3.44 8.10 -2.72
N SER A 76 -3.47 8.83 -1.62
CA SER A 76 -4.66 9.51 -1.12
C SER A 76 -4.72 10.98 -1.56
N TYR A 77 -4.05 11.35 -2.65
CA TYR A 77 -3.93 12.73 -3.11
C TYR A 77 -5.30 13.37 -3.38
N ASN A 78 -5.47 14.56 -2.82
CA ASN A 78 -6.43 15.57 -3.25
C ASN A 78 -5.87 16.95 -2.88
N ASP A 79 -6.38 18.00 -3.51
CA ASP A 79 -5.93 19.38 -3.25
C ASP A 79 -6.43 19.94 -1.92
N MET A 80 -7.46 19.33 -1.34
CA MET A 80 -8.12 19.86 -0.14
C MET A 80 -7.27 19.64 1.12
N LEU A 81 -6.68 18.44 1.28
CA LEU A 81 -5.83 18.13 2.41
C LEU A 81 -4.46 18.75 2.19
N SER A 82 -4.13 19.80 2.95
CA SER A 82 -2.83 20.48 2.85
C SER A 82 -1.64 19.53 2.99
N ALA A 83 -1.74 18.53 3.85
CA ALA A 83 -0.69 17.51 4.03
C ALA A 83 -0.52 16.58 2.82
N HIS A 84 -1.47 16.56 1.88
CA HIS A 84 -1.41 15.78 0.65
C HIS A 84 -0.87 16.56 -0.54
N ALA A 85 -0.66 17.88 -0.43
CA ALA A 85 -0.09 18.68 -1.52
C ALA A 85 1.21 18.07 -2.12
N PRO A 86 2.14 17.48 -1.34
CA PRO A 86 3.32 16.84 -1.92
C PRO A 86 3.00 15.61 -2.80
N TYR A 87 1.86 14.95 -2.59
CA TYR A 87 1.46 13.74 -3.30
C TYR A 87 1.10 13.98 -4.76
N GLU A 88 0.89 15.24 -5.17
CA GLU A 88 0.79 15.60 -6.58
C GLU A 88 2.07 15.23 -7.35
N HIS A 89 3.24 15.47 -6.75
CA HIS A 89 4.54 15.33 -7.41
C HIS A 89 5.38 14.17 -6.90
N TYR A 90 5.11 13.64 -5.70
CA TYR A 90 5.83 12.50 -5.14
C TYR A 90 5.84 11.27 -6.06
N PRO A 91 4.74 10.86 -6.73
CA PRO A 91 4.80 9.73 -7.65
C PRO A 91 5.82 9.90 -8.78
N GLN A 92 6.06 11.13 -9.25
CA GLN A 92 7.11 11.40 -10.23
C GLN A 92 8.50 11.26 -9.61
N GLN A 93 8.73 11.84 -8.44
CA GLN A 93 10.02 11.76 -7.74
C GLN A 93 10.37 10.31 -7.35
N ILE A 94 9.38 9.56 -6.85
CA ILE A 94 9.51 8.15 -6.50
C ILE A 94 9.87 7.32 -7.74
N ARG A 95 9.26 7.60 -8.91
CA ARG A 95 9.63 6.92 -10.16
C ARG A 95 11.09 7.17 -10.54
N THR A 96 11.56 8.41 -10.42
CA THR A 96 12.98 8.74 -10.67
C THR A 96 13.89 7.99 -9.71
N ALA A 97 13.63 8.07 -8.40
CA ALA A 97 14.43 7.39 -7.38
C ALA A 97 14.42 5.86 -7.53
N ALA A 98 13.27 5.26 -7.90
CA ALA A 98 13.17 3.82 -8.14
C ALA A 98 14.09 3.38 -9.29
N ARG A 99 14.15 4.16 -10.39
CA ARG A 99 15.03 3.85 -11.53
C ARG A 99 16.51 3.91 -11.17
N GLU A 100 16.91 4.80 -10.28
CA GLU A 100 18.29 4.91 -9.80
C GLU A 100 18.77 3.63 -9.07
N VAL A 101 17.83 2.86 -8.51
CA VAL A 101 18.10 1.59 -7.82
C VAL A 101 17.59 0.37 -8.58
N ASN A 102 17.42 0.49 -9.92
CA ASN A 102 16.96 -0.60 -10.79
C ASN A 102 15.59 -1.16 -10.39
N ALA A 103 14.66 -0.29 -10.03
CA ALA A 103 13.28 -0.61 -9.72
C ALA A 103 12.30 0.22 -10.57
N ILE A 104 11.05 -0.21 -10.60
CA ILE A 104 9.95 0.45 -11.29
C ILE A 104 8.93 0.88 -10.24
N ALA A 105 8.30 2.03 -10.42
CA ALA A 105 7.19 2.45 -9.58
C ALA A 105 6.00 2.87 -10.45
N GLN A 106 4.81 2.39 -10.10
CA GLN A 106 3.57 2.69 -10.80
C GLN A 106 2.50 3.09 -9.80
N VAL A 107 1.71 4.11 -10.10
CA VAL A 107 0.50 4.37 -9.31
C VAL A 107 -0.47 3.22 -9.58
N ALA A 108 -0.72 2.43 -8.55
CA ALA A 108 -1.61 1.27 -8.57
C ALA A 108 -3.07 1.69 -8.37
N GLY A 109 -3.29 2.77 -7.61
CA GLY A 109 -4.62 3.30 -7.38
C GLY A 109 -4.62 4.59 -6.57
N GLY A 110 -5.69 5.37 -6.74
CA GLY A 110 -6.05 6.45 -5.85
C GLY A 110 -7.08 5.97 -4.81
N VAL A 111 -6.93 6.40 -3.57
CA VAL A 111 -7.92 6.15 -2.50
C VAL A 111 -8.58 7.45 -2.08
N PRO A 112 -9.85 7.43 -1.63
CA PRO A 112 -10.48 8.64 -1.14
C PRO A 112 -9.76 9.16 0.11
N ALA A 113 -9.84 10.46 0.32
CA ALA A 113 -9.27 11.11 1.48
C ALA A 113 -10.22 12.18 2.00
N MET A 114 -10.39 12.22 3.31
CA MET A 114 -11.13 13.26 4.01
C MET A 114 -10.31 13.83 5.15
N CYS A 115 -10.60 15.08 5.51
CA CYS A 115 -9.95 15.76 6.62
C CYS A 115 -10.92 15.88 7.78
N ASP A 116 -10.68 15.14 8.86
CA ASP A 116 -11.48 15.24 10.08
C ASP A 116 -11.55 16.70 10.56
N GLY A 117 -10.45 17.46 10.49
CA GLY A 117 -10.44 18.88 10.86
C GLY A 117 -11.33 19.79 10.01
N VAL A 118 -11.63 19.42 8.76
CA VAL A 118 -12.56 20.16 7.89
C VAL A 118 -14.01 19.72 8.14
N THR A 119 -14.23 18.43 8.38
CA THR A 119 -15.59 17.89 8.58
C THR A 119 -16.08 17.97 10.02
N GLN A 120 -15.21 18.26 10.99
CA GLN A 120 -15.54 18.25 12.41
C GLN A 120 -16.70 19.20 12.73
N GLY A 121 -17.76 18.65 13.31
CA GLY A 121 -18.99 19.39 13.65
C GLY A 121 -19.97 19.57 12.48
N MET A 122 -19.66 19.01 11.30
CA MET A 122 -20.51 19.02 10.11
C MET A 122 -21.02 17.61 9.79
N GLU A 123 -22.10 17.50 9.00
CA GLU A 123 -22.70 16.21 8.59
C GLU A 123 -21.68 15.26 7.93
N GLY A 124 -20.69 15.80 7.21
CA GLY A 124 -19.62 14.99 6.60
C GLY A 124 -18.80 14.17 7.61
N MET A 125 -18.77 14.55 8.89
CA MET A 125 -18.08 13.79 9.94
C MET A 125 -18.70 12.41 10.15
N GLU A 126 -19.97 12.22 9.82
CA GLU A 126 -20.66 10.93 9.89
C GLU A 126 -20.01 9.88 8.97
N LEU A 127 -19.28 10.32 7.95
CA LEU A 127 -18.53 9.46 7.03
C LEU A 127 -17.09 9.18 7.47
N SER A 128 -16.58 9.84 8.52
CA SER A 128 -15.17 9.76 8.96
C SER A 128 -14.73 8.32 9.16
N LEU A 129 -15.41 7.57 10.04
CA LEU A 129 -15.00 6.19 10.34
C LEU A 129 -15.19 5.25 9.14
N PHE A 130 -16.25 5.44 8.35
CA PHE A 130 -16.51 4.62 7.16
C PHE A 130 -15.43 4.81 6.10
N SER A 131 -14.83 6.00 6.00
CA SER A 131 -13.74 6.26 5.04
C SER A 131 -12.58 5.29 5.20
N ARG A 132 -12.24 4.86 6.43
CA ARG A 132 -11.18 3.88 6.69
C ARG A 132 -11.42 2.57 5.92
N ASP A 133 -12.63 2.02 6.02
CA ASP A 133 -12.95 0.73 5.41
C ASP A 133 -13.03 0.84 3.87
N VAL A 134 -13.49 2.00 3.37
CA VAL A 134 -13.46 2.31 1.94
C VAL A 134 -12.02 2.41 1.43
N ILE A 135 -11.13 3.07 2.17
CA ILE A 135 -9.71 3.19 1.83
C ILE A 135 -9.05 1.82 1.82
N ALA A 136 -9.30 0.98 2.82
CA ALA A 136 -8.78 -0.39 2.86
C ALA A 136 -9.23 -1.22 1.64
N MET A 137 -10.51 -1.12 1.28
CA MET A 137 -11.04 -1.81 0.11
C MET A 137 -10.46 -1.27 -1.21
N ALA A 138 -10.35 0.05 -1.35
CA ALA A 138 -9.78 0.70 -2.52
C ALA A 138 -8.28 0.37 -2.69
N SER A 139 -7.52 0.35 -1.60
CA SER A 139 -6.13 -0.12 -1.56
C SER A 139 -6.02 -1.57 -2.04
N ALA A 140 -6.88 -2.47 -1.54
CA ALA A 140 -6.91 -3.86 -1.95
C ALA A 140 -7.25 -4.02 -3.44
N ILE A 141 -8.20 -3.24 -3.96
CA ILE A 141 -8.54 -3.22 -5.40
C ILE A 141 -7.34 -2.75 -6.23
N GLY A 142 -6.69 -1.65 -5.85
CA GLY A 142 -5.51 -1.13 -6.55
C GLY A 142 -4.35 -2.14 -6.60
N LEU A 143 -4.14 -2.90 -5.52
CA LEU A 143 -3.09 -3.92 -5.46
C LEU A 143 -3.50 -5.27 -6.08
N SER A 144 -4.79 -5.48 -6.36
CA SER A 144 -5.30 -6.74 -6.90
C SER A 144 -4.84 -7.08 -8.32
N HIS A 145 -4.21 -6.14 -9.02
CA HIS A 145 -3.56 -6.39 -10.31
C HIS A 145 -2.45 -7.46 -10.23
N ASP A 146 -1.95 -7.78 -9.03
CA ASP A 146 -0.91 -8.81 -8.74
C ASP A 146 0.38 -8.64 -9.57
N ALA A 147 0.64 -7.40 -10.01
CA ALA A 147 1.80 -7.03 -10.84
C ALA A 147 2.93 -6.38 -10.02
N TYR A 148 2.75 -6.24 -8.71
CA TYR A 148 3.64 -5.50 -7.81
C TYR A 148 4.40 -6.44 -6.87
N ASP A 149 5.66 -6.14 -6.64
CA ASP A 149 6.57 -6.86 -5.75
C ASP A 149 6.65 -6.20 -4.35
N ALA A 150 6.28 -4.92 -4.27
CA ALA A 150 6.14 -4.14 -3.04
C ALA A 150 5.08 -3.05 -3.22
N ALA A 151 4.65 -2.43 -2.12
CA ALA A 151 3.71 -1.32 -2.13
C ALA A 151 4.24 -0.13 -1.32
N LEU A 152 3.96 1.08 -1.79
CA LEU A 152 4.12 2.34 -1.07
C LEU A 152 2.74 2.98 -0.90
N HIS A 153 2.39 3.30 0.34
CA HIS A 153 1.13 3.96 0.68
C HIS A 153 1.42 5.42 1.03
N LEU A 154 0.96 6.33 0.18
CA LEU A 154 1.05 7.77 0.39
C LEU A 154 -0.25 8.23 1.02
N GLY A 155 -0.25 8.29 2.35
CA GLY A 155 -1.39 8.74 3.14
C GLY A 155 -0.96 9.29 4.49
N VAL A 156 -1.72 10.26 4.98
CA VAL A 156 -1.62 10.80 6.34
C VAL A 156 -3.01 11.05 6.90
N CYS A 157 -3.10 11.44 8.18
CA CYS A 157 -4.34 11.68 8.91
C CYS A 157 -5.02 10.40 9.43
N ASP A 158 -5.89 10.60 10.41
CA ASP A 158 -6.42 9.59 11.33
C ASP A 158 -6.94 8.34 10.62
N LYS A 159 -7.85 8.48 9.64
CA LYS A 159 -8.54 7.34 9.01
C LYS A 159 -7.83 6.79 7.77
N ILE A 160 -6.91 7.55 7.18
CA ILE A 160 -6.24 7.19 5.93
C ILE A 160 -5.08 6.24 6.17
N VAL A 161 -4.28 6.42 7.22
CA VAL A 161 -3.17 5.50 7.56
C VAL A 161 -3.64 4.10 7.99
N PRO A 162 -4.67 3.94 8.84
CA PRO A 162 -5.17 2.61 9.20
C PRO A 162 -6.05 1.95 8.14
N GLY A 163 -6.49 2.69 7.12
CA GLY A 163 -7.19 2.16 5.94
C GLY A 163 -6.18 1.65 4.92
#